data_AF-A0A5C3N1W3-F1
#
_entry.id   AF-A0A5C3N1W3-F1
#
_cell.length_a   1.000
_cell.length_b   1.000
_cell.length_c   1.000
_cell.angle_alpha   90.00
_cell.angle_beta   90.00
_cell.angle_gamma   90.00
#
_symmetry.space_group_name_H-M   'P 1'
#
loop_
_entity.id
_entity.type
_entity.pdbx_description
1 polymer ?
#
loop_
_entity_poly.entity_id
_entity_poly.type
_entity_poly.pdbx_seq_one_letter_code
_entity_poly.pdbx_strand_id
1 'polypeptide(L)'
;MTARSHQVFAIARIGPGSGFSEEERSYRCVAALHHERCYGPLAVQAMLRCLVLVKQRENAEVVRAELRSIDGQYELPAIPCPYIAFVLGAAFSTDLGTAGRLYGTNISLLTADVGSTEAVSNTDGISIVDVTDPSNPAYCFVSQLRPLSAGEYIHMDAELEASLAALQAYEVVDRQALFESWPTEYGSEIFRQSIDILRAPDRKMLSLADLAIGPAMEYALQEDDFSGIVEALIMPGRVNIVRDYFNCMRPIPDSAIYLLHEVVSSLDGLAEGRLDLSDMWLSTEQILDIVVHVGDGVKSLNLSFNPNVMSDTVQSVIMALPQLRRLVVMGCSGLSGQDLAQLFRRERHLFSNMEALIHPFILSFDASPMNCLSVVTYSHGHGIARTTVPFATPLCIVQNLIDYLKIFITGHPDAFQMASSRPWIAWSAFGAAPKKMGQSWAERSLVCIPAFSTATMDGEGWMFLLSADGAMPQPRKTWGFIRFRESSQDNGMSEPSTEEIPSGGRSGDFTTVEDSGRTLEIHSFRSFLQIITADSRDEPSEDVVQELEQILDQLHQEQNMEIMDHRDVRQHLFDVLRR
;
A
#
# COMPACT_ATOMS: atom_id res chain seq x y z
N MET A 1 -10.96 10.48 -32.98
CA MET A 1 -11.27 11.04 -31.65
C MET A 1 -9.95 11.50 -31.05
N THR A 2 -9.84 12.78 -30.69
CA THR A 2 -8.67 13.27 -29.94
C THR A 2 -8.62 12.55 -28.60
N ALA A 3 -7.45 12.05 -28.20
CA ALA A 3 -7.27 11.48 -26.87
C ALA A 3 -7.62 12.56 -25.84
N ARG A 4 -8.47 12.20 -24.88
CA ARG A 4 -9.02 13.09 -23.87
C ARG A 4 -8.31 12.85 -22.56
N SER A 5 -7.39 13.74 -22.24
CA SER A 5 -6.57 13.69 -21.03
C SER A 5 -7.35 14.23 -19.83
N HIS A 6 -7.12 13.58 -18.70
CA HIS A 6 -7.61 13.98 -17.39
C HIS A 6 -6.47 13.96 -16.39
N GLN A 7 -6.47 14.89 -15.46
CA GLN A 7 -5.45 14.96 -14.41
C GLN A 7 -6.07 14.77 -13.05
N VAL A 8 -5.28 14.16 -12.16
CA VAL A 8 -5.70 13.92 -10.79
C VAL A 8 -4.59 14.39 -9.87
N PHE A 9 -4.94 15.19 -8.88
CA PHE A 9 -4.04 15.74 -7.89
C PHE A 9 -4.49 15.35 -6.48
N ALA A 10 -3.55 14.99 -5.63
CA ALA A 10 -3.73 15.01 -4.19
C ALA A 10 -3.07 16.26 -3.62
N ILE A 11 -3.81 17.01 -2.82
CA ILE A 11 -3.31 18.15 -2.08
C ILE A 11 -3.38 17.86 -0.58
N ALA A 12 -2.48 18.48 0.18
CA ALA A 12 -2.51 18.44 1.63
C ALA A 12 -2.01 19.76 2.21
N ARG A 13 -2.51 20.12 3.38
CA ARG A 13 -2.05 21.29 4.13
C ARG A 13 -0.82 20.92 4.94
N ILE A 14 0.33 21.44 4.54
CA ILE A 14 1.63 21.17 5.17
C ILE A 14 2.28 22.47 5.66
N GLY A 15 3.07 22.37 6.74
CA GLY A 15 3.75 23.48 7.37
C GLY A 15 5.10 23.82 6.74
N PRO A 16 5.54 25.08 6.83
CA PRO A 16 6.86 25.50 6.34
C PRO A 16 8.03 25.11 7.27
N GLY A 17 7.78 24.48 8.42
CA GLY A 17 8.84 24.03 9.32
C GLY A 17 8.35 23.77 10.75
N SER A 18 9.24 23.23 11.60
CA SER A 18 9.01 23.22 13.05
C SER A 18 9.04 24.65 13.60
N GLY A 19 7.99 25.05 14.34
CA GLY A 19 7.92 26.34 15.02
C GLY A 19 7.02 27.39 14.36
N PHE A 20 6.42 27.07 13.20
CA PHE A 20 5.39 27.89 12.59
C PHE A 20 4.01 27.56 13.18
N SER A 21 3.14 28.57 13.23
CA SER A 21 1.76 28.44 13.68
C SER A 21 0.94 27.62 12.67
N GLU A 22 -0.18 27.02 13.12
CA GLU A 22 -1.11 26.34 12.21
C GLU A 22 -1.67 27.26 11.11
N GLU A 23 -1.67 28.58 11.35
CA GLU A 23 -2.09 29.59 10.38
C GLU A 23 -1.13 29.70 9.19
N GLU A 24 0.13 29.34 9.37
CA GLU A 24 1.18 29.38 8.34
C GLU A 24 1.26 28.10 7.50
N ARG A 25 0.50 27.05 7.86
CA ARG A 25 0.36 25.86 7.01
C ARG A 25 -0.44 26.22 5.76
N SER A 26 0.07 25.86 4.60
CA SER A 26 -0.58 26.10 3.30
C SER A 26 -0.84 24.79 2.57
N TYR A 27 -1.88 24.75 1.75
CA TYR A 27 -2.06 23.62 0.84
C TYR A 27 -0.92 23.52 -0.18
N ARG A 28 -0.49 22.30 -0.46
CA ARG A 28 0.45 21.96 -1.53
C ARG A 28 0.01 20.68 -2.24
N CYS A 29 0.39 20.55 -3.50
CA CYS A 29 0.29 19.29 -4.23
C CYS A 29 1.31 18.29 -3.64
N VAL A 30 0.85 17.08 -3.30
CA VAL A 30 1.69 16.02 -2.71
C VAL A 30 1.77 14.76 -3.59
N ALA A 31 0.87 14.65 -4.56
CA ALA A 31 0.94 13.65 -5.62
C ALA A 31 0.12 14.13 -6.84
N ALA A 32 0.57 13.79 -8.04
CA ALA A 32 -0.11 14.14 -9.27
C ALA A 32 0.01 13.00 -10.28
N LEU A 33 -1.06 12.79 -11.06
CA LEU A 33 -1.05 11.83 -12.16
C LEU A 33 -1.80 12.36 -13.37
N HIS A 34 -1.34 11.92 -14.54
CA HIS A 34 -1.98 12.11 -15.82
C HIS A 34 -2.63 10.80 -16.26
N HIS A 35 -3.83 10.93 -16.79
CA HIS A 35 -4.67 9.80 -17.14
C HIS A 35 -5.27 9.98 -18.55
N GLU A 36 -5.05 9.01 -19.46
CA GLU A 36 -5.39 9.17 -20.89
C GLU A 36 -6.87 9.03 -21.27
N ARG A 37 -7.75 8.51 -20.39
CA ARG A 37 -9.19 8.26 -20.67
C ARG A 37 -10.14 8.27 -19.44
N CYS A 38 -9.91 9.10 -18.43
CA CYS A 38 -10.76 9.13 -17.23
C CYS A 38 -11.64 10.37 -17.27
N TYR A 39 -12.86 10.29 -17.76
CA TYR A 39 -13.74 11.45 -17.85
C TYR A 39 -15.20 11.05 -17.61
N GLY A 40 -16.03 12.03 -17.26
CA GLY A 40 -17.45 11.82 -17.04
C GLY A 40 -17.70 10.77 -15.94
N PRO A 41 -18.60 9.78 -16.16
CA PRO A 41 -18.99 8.77 -15.16
C PRO A 41 -17.83 8.09 -14.46
N LEU A 42 -16.76 7.84 -15.22
CA LEU A 42 -15.61 7.08 -14.77
C LEU A 42 -14.73 7.87 -13.79
N ALA A 43 -14.60 9.18 -13.99
CA ALA A 43 -13.88 10.04 -13.05
C ALA A 43 -14.62 10.17 -11.72
N VAL A 44 -15.96 10.15 -11.74
CA VAL A 44 -16.80 10.13 -10.54
C VAL A 44 -16.66 8.83 -9.77
N GLN A 45 -16.71 7.68 -10.46
CA GLN A 45 -16.51 6.38 -9.81
C GLN A 45 -15.08 6.22 -9.27
N ALA A 46 -14.07 6.66 -10.03
CA ALA A 46 -12.67 6.65 -9.58
C ALA A 46 -12.45 7.54 -8.36
N MET A 47 -13.05 8.74 -8.33
CA MET A 47 -12.99 9.62 -7.16
C MET A 47 -13.61 8.96 -5.93
N LEU A 48 -14.79 8.34 -6.06
CA LEU A 48 -15.42 7.63 -4.94
C LEU A 48 -14.52 6.50 -4.42
N ARG A 49 -13.95 5.68 -5.32
CA ARG A 49 -12.99 4.62 -4.93
C ARG A 49 -11.78 5.22 -4.21
N CYS A 50 -11.23 6.32 -4.71
CA CYS A 50 -10.10 7.00 -4.10
C CYS A 50 -10.41 7.45 -2.67
N LEU A 51 -11.56 8.10 -2.45
CA LEU A 51 -11.97 8.55 -1.12
C LEU A 51 -12.18 7.38 -0.16
N VAL A 52 -12.78 6.28 -0.63
CA VAL A 52 -12.95 5.06 0.17
C VAL A 52 -11.59 4.45 0.54
N LEU A 53 -10.65 4.38 -0.41
CA LEU A 53 -9.30 3.86 -0.18
C LEU A 53 -8.51 4.74 0.80
N VAL A 54 -8.52 6.06 0.62
CA VAL A 54 -7.82 7.02 1.52
C VAL A 54 -8.38 6.90 2.94
N LYS A 55 -9.71 6.77 3.07
CA LYS A 55 -10.41 6.67 4.35
C LYS A 55 -10.21 5.34 5.07
N GLN A 56 -9.77 4.28 4.38
CA GLN A 56 -9.42 3.03 5.06
C GLN A 56 -8.36 3.31 6.11
N ARG A 57 -8.63 2.86 7.34
CA ARG A 57 -7.85 3.25 8.52
C ARG A 57 -6.36 2.93 8.39
N GLU A 58 -6.05 1.75 7.87
CA GLU A 58 -4.69 1.30 7.62
C GLU A 58 -3.99 2.14 6.54
N ASN A 59 -4.71 2.58 5.52
CA ASN A 59 -4.17 3.46 4.47
C ASN A 59 -3.98 4.88 5.00
N ALA A 60 -4.96 5.39 5.74
CA ALA A 60 -4.95 6.69 6.38
C ALA A 60 -3.75 6.87 7.33
N GLU A 61 -3.36 5.81 8.05
CA GLU A 61 -2.15 5.79 8.87
C GLU A 61 -0.87 6.03 8.04
N VAL A 62 -0.73 5.34 6.91
CA VAL A 62 0.42 5.51 6.01
C VAL A 62 0.41 6.90 5.37
N VAL A 63 -0.77 7.39 4.94
CA VAL A 63 -0.93 8.75 4.40
C VAL A 63 -0.47 9.80 5.42
N ARG A 64 -0.92 9.70 6.68
CA ARG A 64 -0.46 10.62 7.75
C ARG A 64 1.05 10.55 7.94
N ALA A 65 1.61 9.35 7.91
CA ALA A 65 3.05 9.18 8.07
C ALA A 65 3.85 9.80 6.91
N GLU A 66 3.41 9.65 5.66
CA GLU A 66 4.02 10.33 4.51
C GLU A 66 3.91 11.84 4.61
N LEU A 67 2.70 12.38 4.88
CA LEU A 67 2.49 13.82 5.02
C LEU A 67 3.36 14.42 6.11
N ARG A 68 3.50 13.72 7.23
CA ARG A 68 4.38 14.15 8.32
C ARG A 68 5.86 14.10 7.95
N SER A 69 6.27 13.14 7.13
CA SER A 69 7.67 13.04 6.70
C SER A 69 8.10 14.23 5.85
N ILE A 70 7.16 14.84 5.11
CA ILE A 70 7.39 16.04 4.30
C ILE A 70 7.01 17.34 5.01
N ASP A 71 6.36 17.27 6.18
CA ASP A 71 5.98 18.46 6.96
C ASP A 71 7.23 19.24 7.36
N GLY A 72 7.26 20.53 7.01
CA GLY A 72 8.41 21.38 7.22
C GLY A 72 9.53 21.32 6.20
N GLN A 73 9.36 20.56 5.11
CA GLN A 73 10.30 20.56 3.99
C GLN A 73 9.94 21.67 2.98
N TYR A 74 10.93 22.50 2.63
CA TYR A 74 10.74 23.56 1.62
C TYR A 74 10.80 23.03 0.18
N GLU A 75 11.78 22.16 -0.07
CA GLU A 75 12.01 21.50 -1.36
C GLU A 75 11.46 20.07 -1.27
N LEU A 76 10.45 19.78 -2.07
CA LEU A 76 9.86 18.45 -2.15
C LEU A 76 10.46 17.69 -3.35
N PRO A 77 10.63 16.36 -3.27
CA PRO A 77 11.02 15.58 -4.44
C PRO A 77 9.88 15.58 -5.47
N ALA A 78 10.17 15.14 -6.69
CA ALA A 78 9.18 15.12 -7.77
C ALA A 78 7.89 14.36 -7.40
N ILE A 79 8.01 13.30 -6.59
CA ILE A 79 6.88 12.56 -6.01
C ILE A 79 7.06 12.60 -4.47
N PRO A 80 6.50 13.60 -3.78
CA PRO A 80 6.66 13.80 -2.33
C PRO A 80 6.12 12.65 -1.50
N CYS A 81 4.97 12.10 -1.92
CA CYS A 81 4.27 11.02 -1.21
C CYS A 81 3.97 9.87 -2.18
N PRO A 82 4.93 8.97 -2.42
CA PRO A 82 4.76 7.85 -3.35
C PRO A 82 3.55 6.96 -3.03
N TYR A 83 3.23 6.72 -1.76
CA TYR A 83 2.09 5.88 -1.39
C TYR A 83 0.76 6.60 -1.67
N ILE A 84 0.64 7.90 -1.39
CA ILE A 84 -0.52 8.70 -1.84
C ILE A 84 -0.65 8.62 -3.37
N ALA A 85 0.46 8.78 -4.11
CA ALA A 85 0.45 8.65 -5.57
C ALA A 85 -0.01 7.25 -6.04
N PHE A 86 0.39 6.20 -5.33
CA PHE A 86 -0.05 4.84 -5.58
C PHE A 86 -1.55 4.66 -5.30
N VAL A 87 -2.07 5.18 -4.18
CA VAL A 87 -3.51 5.16 -3.87
C VAL A 87 -4.33 5.83 -4.98
N LEU A 88 -3.88 7.00 -5.45
CA LEU A 88 -4.51 7.69 -6.59
C LEU A 88 -4.48 6.81 -7.85
N GLY A 89 -3.31 6.29 -8.22
CA GLY A 89 -3.15 5.47 -9.42
C GLY A 89 -3.97 4.19 -9.35
N ALA A 90 -4.05 3.53 -8.19
CA ALA A 90 -4.85 2.34 -8.00
C ALA A 90 -6.35 2.63 -8.14
N ALA A 91 -6.84 3.75 -7.58
CA ALA A 91 -8.24 4.15 -7.71
C ALA A 91 -8.65 4.54 -9.14
N PHE A 92 -7.74 5.19 -9.87
CA PHE A 92 -8.00 5.76 -11.20
C PHE A 92 -7.58 4.87 -12.36
N SER A 93 -6.83 3.78 -12.15
CA SER A 93 -6.36 2.92 -13.26
C SER A 93 -7.29 1.78 -13.59
N THR A 94 -7.94 1.20 -12.58
CA THR A 94 -8.75 -0.01 -12.75
C THR A 94 -9.88 -0.09 -11.74
N ASP A 95 -10.94 -0.80 -12.11
CA ASP A 95 -12.03 -1.16 -11.21
C ASP A 95 -12.04 -2.68 -11.03
N LEU A 96 -11.42 -3.13 -9.94
CA LEU A 96 -11.40 -4.55 -9.55
C LEU A 96 -12.66 -4.95 -8.76
N GLY A 97 -13.52 -3.99 -8.40
CA GLY A 97 -14.75 -4.25 -7.65
C GLY A 97 -15.94 -4.65 -8.54
N THR A 98 -15.98 -4.14 -9.77
CA THR A 98 -17.11 -4.36 -10.69
C THR A 98 -16.76 -5.36 -11.78
N ALA A 99 -17.21 -6.61 -11.62
CA ALA A 99 -17.03 -7.64 -12.64
C ALA A 99 -17.60 -7.20 -14.00
N GLY A 100 -16.86 -7.44 -15.09
CA GLY A 100 -17.32 -7.16 -16.46
C GLY A 100 -17.09 -5.73 -16.95
N ARG A 101 -16.77 -4.77 -16.08
CA ARG A 101 -16.41 -3.40 -16.49
C ARG A 101 -14.90 -3.26 -16.51
N LEU A 102 -14.26 -3.87 -17.50
CA LEU A 102 -12.82 -3.71 -17.67
C LEU A 102 -12.52 -2.28 -18.07
N TYR A 103 -11.97 -1.54 -17.11
CA TYR A 103 -11.31 -0.29 -17.35
C TYR A 103 -9.85 -0.45 -16.97
N GLY A 104 -8.99 -0.13 -17.93
CA GLY A 104 -7.55 -0.12 -17.78
C GLY A 104 -7.04 0.98 -18.68
N THR A 105 -6.14 1.79 -18.18
CA THR A 105 -5.65 2.97 -18.90
C THR A 105 -4.21 3.23 -18.55
N ASN A 106 -3.56 4.03 -19.39
CA ASN A 106 -2.21 4.48 -19.08
C ASN A 106 -2.33 5.60 -18.06
N ILE A 107 -1.66 5.40 -16.94
CA ILE A 107 -1.42 6.42 -15.92
C ILE A 107 0.07 6.74 -15.95
N SER A 108 0.37 8.03 -16.00
CA SER A 108 1.72 8.55 -15.82
C SER A 108 1.77 9.39 -14.56
N LEU A 109 2.75 9.15 -13.70
CA LEU A 109 2.99 10.01 -12.55
C LEU A 109 3.51 11.37 -13.06
N LEU A 110 3.00 12.43 -12.47
CA LEU A 110 3.44 13.81 -12.72
C LEU A 110 4.25 14.30 -11.52
N THR A 111 5.04 15.35 -11.75
CA THR A 111 5.73 16.02 -10.65
C THR A 111 4.73 16.78 -9.79
N ALA A 112 4.90 16.79 -8.47
CA ALA A 112 4.02 17.56 -7.59
C ALA A 112 4.07 19.09 -7.86
N ASP A 113 5.20 19.58 -8.36
CA ASP A 113 5.39 21.00 -8.70
C ASP A 113 4.67 21.44 -9.99
N VAL A 114 3.98 20.53 -10.68
CA VAL A 114 3.30 20.88 -11.94
C VAL A 114 2.05 21.70 -11.67
N GLY A 115 1.82 22.75 -12.47
CA GLY A 115 0.57 23.50 -12.45
C GLY A 115 -0.62 22.61 -12.81
N SER A 116 -1.78 22.84 -12.17
CA SER A 116 -2.99 22.05 -12.44
C SER A 116 -3.52 22.22 -13.87
N THR A 117 -3.15 23.32 -14.53
CA THR A 117 -3.50 23.62 -15.93
C THR A 117 -2.32 23.53 -16.90
N GLU A 118 -1.09 23.54 -16.38
CA GLU A 118 0.14 23.51 -17.18
C GLU A 118 0.53 22.10 -17.62
N ALA A 119 0.20 21.08 -16.82
CA ALA A 119 0.45 19.71 -17.19
C ALA A 119 -0.33 19.37 -18.48
N VAL A 120 0.35 18.75 -19.45
CA VAL A 120 -0.12 18.14 -20.73
C VAL A 120 -1.55 18.50 -21.16
N SER A 121 -1.72 19.19 -22.32
CA SER A 121 -2.99 19.71 -22.85
C SER A 121 -4.26 19.06 -22.28
N ASN A 122 -4.75 19.55 -21.14
CA ASN A 122 -5.94 19.02 -20.48
C ASN A 122 -7.16 19.35 -21.31
N THR A 123 -7.77 18.33 -21.89
CA THR A 123 -8.93 18.53 -22.76
C THR A 123 -10.25 18.23 -22.06
N ASP A 124 -10.26 17.46 -20.97
CA ASP A 124 -11.49 16.90 -20.41
C ASP A 124 -11.75 17.14 -18.91
N GLY A 125 -10.74 17.36 -18.08
CA GLY A 125 -10.98 17.71 -16.68
C GLY A 125 -9.81 17.53 -15.74
N ILE A 126 -10.02 18.00 -14.51
CA ILE A 126 -9.10 17.87 -13.38
C ILE A 126 -9.90 17.35 -12.18
N SER A 127 -9.37 16.37 -11.48
CA SER A 127 -9.88 15.86 -10.20
C SER A 127 -8.89 16.18 -9.10
N ILE A 128 -9.39 16.61 -7.93
CA ILE A 128 -8.55 16.98 -6.80
C ILE A 128 -9.10 16.27 -5.56
N VAL A 129 -8.22 15.66 -4.78
CA VAL A 129 -8.52 15.09 -3.47
C VAL A 129 -7.67 15.79 -2.41
N ASP A 130 -8.33 16.26 -1.35
CA ASP A 130 -7.64 16.74 -0.16
C ASP A 130 -7.44 15.56 0.81
N VAL A 131 -6.18 15.28 1.10
CA VAL A 131 -5.75 14.19 1.99
C VAL A 131 -5.17 14.69 3.30
N THR A 132 -5.36 15.98 3.63
CA THR A 132 -4.88 16.59 4.88
C THR A 132 -5.34 15.81 6.12
N ASP A 133 -6.63 15.47 6.19
CA ASP A 133 -7.15 14.48 7.13
C ASP A 133 -7.70 13.28 6.37
N PRO A 134 -6.95 12.18 6.24
CA PRO A 134 -7.40 11.02 5.48
C PRO A 134 -8.60 10.31 6.13
N SER A 135 -8.96 10.58 7.39
CA SER A 135 -10.22 10.07 7.96
C SER A 135 -11.46 10.83 7.46
N ASN A 136 -11.27 12.08 7.01
CA ASN A 136 -12.31 12.94 6.47
C ASN A 136 -11.81 13.64 5.18
N PRO A 137 -11.51 12.88 4.12
CA PRO A 137 -10.97 13.45 2.89
C PRO A 137 -12.04 14.29 2.18
N ALA A 138 -11.62 15.35 1.50
CA ALA A 138 -12.48 16.18 0.66
C ALA A 138 -12.11 15.99 -0.82
N TYR A 139 -13.00 16.37 -1.73
CA TYR A 139 -12.72 16.28 -3.17
C TYR A 139 -13.30 17.45 -3.96
N CYS A 140 -12.80 17.68 -5.17
CA CYS A 140 -13.56 18.42 -6.17
C CYS A 140 -13.18 17.99 -7.59
N PHE A 141 -14.02 18.37 -8.54
CA PHE A 141 -13.64 18.45 -9.95
C PHE A 141 -13.39 19.91 -10.31
N VAL A 142 -12.50 20.20 -11.25
CA VAL A 142 -12.28 21.58 -11.70
C VAL A 142 -12.73 21.75 -13.14
N SER A 143 -13.54 22.77 -13.37
CA SER A 143 -13.88 23.29 -14.69
C SER A 143 -13.87 24.81 -14.65
N GLN A 144 -13.27 25.46 -15.65
CA GLN A 144 -13.15 26.92 -15.70
C GLN A 144 -12.55 27.53 -14.42
N LEU A 145 -11.55 26.86 -13.83
CA LEU A 145 -10.88 27.25 -12.57
C LEU A 145 -11.86 27.39 -11.37
N ARG A 146 -12.97 26.65 -11.40
CA ARG A 146 -13.94 26.58 -10.30
C ARG A 146 -14.02 25.14 -9.79
N PRO A 147 -13.97 24.92 -8.45
CA PRO A 147 -14.28 23.62 -7.87
C PRO A 147 -15.77 23.30 -8.05
N LEU A 148 -16.05 22.07 -8.45
CA LEU A 148 -17.36 21.50 -8.70
C LEU A 148 -17.54 20.25 -7.86
N SER A 149 -18.75 20.06 -7.33
CA SER A 149 -19.20 18.77 -6.81
C SER A 149 -19.36 17.74 -7.92
N ALA A 150 -19.47 16.46 -7.57
CA ALA A 150 -19.71 15.40 -8.56
C ALA A 150 -20.99 15.61 -9.39
N GLY A 151 -22.06 16.13 -8.77
CA GLY A 151 -23.32 16.42 -9.44
C GLY A 151 -23.27 17.63 -10.38
N GLU A 152 -22.37 18.58 -10.13
CA GLU A 152 -22.13 19.70 -11.05
C GLU A 152 -21.20 19.29 -12.21
N TYR A 153 -20.29 18.34 -11.97
CA TYR A 153 -19.35 17.85 -12.99
C TYR A 153 -20.04 17.01 -14.08
N ILE A 154 -21.05 16.20 -13.72
CA ILE A 154 -21.77 15.32 -14.67
C ILE A 154 -23.22 15.76 -14.81
N HIS A 155 -23.72 15.83 -16.05
CA HIS A 155 -25.15 16.04 -16.31
C HIS A 155 -25.89 14.70 -16.18
N MET A 156 -26.90 14.65 -15.29
CA MET A 156 -27.69 13.49 -14.84
C MET A 156 -27.58 12.20 -15.69
N ASP A 157 -26.89 11.20 -15.13
CA ASP A 157 -26.83 9.82 -15.60
C ASP A 157 -27.42 8.90 -14.52
N ALA A 158 -28.45 8.12 -14.87
CA ALA A 158 -29.14 7.24 -13.94
C ALA A 158 -28.21 6.13 -13.39
N GLU A 159 -27.18 5.72 -14.13
CA GLU A 159 -26.22 4.71 -13.67
C GLU A 159 -25.34 5.19 -12.52
N LEU A 160 -25.27 6.51 -12.29
CA LEU A 160 -24.39 7.12 -11.30
C LEU A 160 -25.12 7.54 -10.02
N GLU A 161 -26.43 7.37 -9.91
CA GLU A 161 -27.19 7.87 -8.77
C GLU A 161 -26.62 7.40 -7.42
N ALA A 162 -26.22 6.12 -7.32
CA ALA A 162 -25.61 5.58 -6.11
C ALA A 162 -24.23 6.22 -5.80
N SER A 163 -23.41 6.44 -6.83
CA SER A 163 -22.08 7.07 -6.65
C SER A 163 -22.20 8.56 -6.30
N LEU A 164 -23.14 9.27 -6.93
CA LEU A 164 -23.42 10.67 -6.65
C LEU A 164 -23.97 10.84 -5.23
N ALA A 165 -24.89 9.98 -4.80
CA ALA A 165 -25.41 9.97 -3.43
C ALA A 165 -24.30 9.71 -2.40
N ALA A 166 -23.39 8.76 -2.68
CA ALA A 166 -22.25 8.51 -1.79
C ALA A 166 -21.29 9.70 -1.72
N LEU A 167 -21.01 10.36 -2.84
CA LEU A 167 -20.11 11.52 -2.90
C LEU A 167 -20.70 12.80 -2.27
N GLN A 168 -22.02 12.89 -2.08
CA GLN A 168 -22.63 14.00 -1.33
C GLN A 168 -22.28 14.00 0.16
N ALA A 169 -21.82 12.87 0.70
CA ALA A 169 -21.39 12.76 2.09
C ALA A 169 -19.97 13.31 2.34
N TYR A 170 -19.23 13.66 1.28
CA TYR A 170 -17.87 14.19 1.37
C TYR A 170 -17.86 15.69 1.12
N GLU A 171 -16.96 16.39 1.81
CA GLU A 171 -16.78 17.83 1.64
C GLU A 171 -16.20 18.14 0.25
N VAL A 172 -16.62 19.27 -0.32
CA VAL A 172 -16.07 19.76 -1.58
C VAL A 172 -14.89 20.68 -1.28
N VAL A 173 -13.73 20.39 -1.86
CA VAL A 173 -12.53 21.22 -1.73
C VAL A 173 -12.85 22.65 -2.16
N ASP A 174 -12.61 23.59 -1.27
CA ASP A 174 -12.90 24.99 -1.53
C ASP A 174 -11.90 25.63 -2.50
N ARG A 175 -12.24 26.82 -3.00
CA ARG A 175 -11.36 27.56 -3.91
C ARG A 175 -10.08 28.05 -3.23
N GLN A 176 -10.09 28.22 -1.91
CA GLN A 176 -8.93 28.70 -1.15
C GLN A 176 -7.83 27.64 -1.14
N ALA A 177 -8.15 26.38 -0.94
CA ALA A 177 -7.22 25.26 -1.03
C ALA A 177 -6.58 25.17 -2.44
N LEU A 178 -7.36 25.43 -3.50
CA LEU A 178 -6.83 25.50 -4.86
C LEU A 178 -5.88 26.68 -5.07
N PHE A 179 -6.23 27.84 -4.52
CA PHE A 179 -5.38 29.03 -4.56
C PHE A 179 -4.06 28.83 -3.81
N GLU A 180 -4.11 28.24 -2.62
CA GLU A 180 -2.91 27.93 -1.84
C GLU A 180 -2.01 26.92 -2.57
N SER A 181 -2.62 25.91 -3.21
CA SER A 181 -1.88 24.88 -3.96
C SER A 181 -1.25 25.42 -5.26
N TRP A 182 -1.98 26.27 -6.00
CA TRP A 182 -1.52 26.86 -7.27
C TRP A 182 -1.84 28.36 -7.36
N PRO A 183 -1.07 29.23 -6.68
CA PRO A 183 -1.38 30.66 -6.59
C PRO A 183 -1.38 31.37 -7.94
N THR A 184 -0.54 30.95 -8.89
CA THR A 184 -0.44 31.55 -10.23
C THR A 184 -1.66 31.28 -11.09
N GLU A 185 -2.34 30.15 -10.90
CA GLU A 185 -3.48 29.73 -11.71
C GLU A 185 -4.81 30.25 -11.14
N TYR A 186 -4.98 30.20 -9.82
CA TYR A 186 -6.26 30.55 -9.17
C TYR A 186 -6.29 31.95 -8.54
N GLY A 187 -5.16 32.68 -8.54
CA GLY A 187 -4.95 33.93 -7.80
C GLY A 187 -5.42 35.23 -8.43
N SER A 188 -6.46 35.24 -9.27
CA SER A 188 -6.97 36.49 -9.85
C SER A 188 -7.32 37.53 -8.77
N GLU A 189 -6.95 38.80 -9.00
CA GLU A 189 -6.91 39.88 -7.98
C GLU A 189 -8.23 40.13 -7.22
N ILE A 190 -9.36 39.72 -7.79
CA ILE A 190 -10.71 39.97 -7.24
C ILE A 190 -10.94 39.26 -5.89
N PHE A 191 -10.16 38.22 -5.55
CA PHE A 191 -10.42 37.41 -4.36
C PHE A 191 -9.59 37.76 -3.11
N ARG A 192 -8.54 38.58 -3.20
CA ARG A 192 -7.72 38.95 -2.03
C ARG A 192 -8.51 39.66 -0.92
N GLN A 193 -9.67 40.24 -1.22
CA GLN A 193 -10.46 41.03 -0.26
C GLN A 193 -11.51 40.24 0.52
N SER A 194 -11.79 38.97 0.15
CA SER A 194 -12.91 38.19 0.71
C SER A 194 -12.50 37.17 1.77
N ILE A 195 -11.19 36.88 1.89
CA ILE A 195 -10.67 35.70 2.59
C ILE A 195 -10.45 35.94 4.09
N ASP A 196 -10.24 37.19 4.52
CA ASP A 196 -9.86 37.53 5.91
C ASP A 196 -10.99 37.43 6.95
N ILE A 197 -12.22 37.01 6.60
CA ILE A 197 -13.40 37.20 7.47
C ILE A 197 -13.87 35.91 8.18
N LEU A 198 -13.40 34.70 7.83
CA LEU A 198 -14.12 33.46 8.22
C LEU A 198 -13.39 32.39 9.05
N ARG A 199 -12.21 32.63 9.61
CA ARG A 199 -11.58 31.65 10.53
C ARG A 199 -11.32 32.24 11.91
N ALA A 200 -12.32 32.17 12.78
CA ALA A 200 -12.05 32.19 14.22
C ALA A 200 -11.57 30.77 14.62
N PRO A 201 -10.37 30.62 15.19
CA PRO A 201 -9.92 29.31 15.66
C PRO A 201 -10.88 28.81 16.73
N ASP A 202 -11.36 27.57 16.56
CA ASP A 202 -12.24 26.91 17.52
C ASP A 202 -11.42 26.58 18.78
N ARG A 203 -11.32 27.56 19.69
CA ARG A 203 -10.55 27.42 20.93
C ARG A 203 -11.28 26.46 21.85
N LYS A 204 -10.99 25.18 21.73
CA LYS A 204 -11.44 24.16 22.67
C LYS A 204 -10.88 24.50 24.05
N MET A 205 -11.73 24.96 24.97
CA MET A 205 -11.32 25.18 26.36
C MET A 205 -10.91 23.84 26.97
N LEU A 206 -9.65 23.73 27.40
CA LEU A 206 -9.14 22.58 28.13
C LEU A 206 -9.81 22.48 29.51
N SER A 207 -10.07 21.27 29.97
CA SER A 207 -10.61 21.06 31.30
C SER A 207 -9.54 21.33 32.36
N LEU A 208 -9.95 21.65 33.59
CA LEU A 208 -9.00 21.84 34.70
C LEU A 208 -8.15 20.58 34.96
N ALA A 209 -8.71 19.40 34.69
CA ALA A 209 -7.97 18.15 34.79
C ALA A 209 -6.85 18.05 33.76
N ASP A 210 -7.12 18.46 32.52
CA ASP A 210 -6.13 18.44 31.44
C ASP A 210 -4.95 19.36 31.78
N LEU A 211 -5.26 20.53 32.36
CA LEU A 211 -4.26 21.48 32.84
C LEU A 211 -3.44 20.97 34.03
N ALA A 212 -3.98 20.03 34.82
CA ALA A 212 -3.30 19.49 36.01
C ALA A 212 -2.37 18.29 35.68
N ILE A 213 -2.66 17.53 34.62
CA ILE A 213 -1.85 16.37 34.22
C ILE A 213 -0.44 16.80 33.85
N GLY A 214 -0.29 17.92 33.13
CA GLY A 214 1.03 18.40 32.70
C GLY A 214 2.02 18.64 33.83
N PRO A 215 1.70 19.52 34.79
CA PRO A 215 2.54 19.74 35.96
C PRO A 215 2.80 18.45 36.76
N ALA A 216 1.84 17.54 36.83
CA ALA A 216 2.02 16.25 37.50
C ALA A 216 3.01 15.33 36.78
N MET A 217 2.94 15.26 35.44
CA MET A 217 3.90 14.52 34.60
C MET A 217 5.30 15.12 34.73
N GLU A 218 5.43 16.45 34.70
CA GLU A 218 6.71 17.15 34.87
C GLU A 218 7.31 16.89 36.26
N TYR A 219 6.49 16.91 37.31
CA TYR A 219 6.92 16.60 38.68
C TYR A 219 7.36 15.13 38.82
N ALA A 220 6.57 14.19 38.30
CA ALA A 220 6.90 12.77 38.29
C ALA A 220 8.22 12.48 37.56
N LEU A 221 8.46 13.17 36.44
CA LEU A 221 9.72 13.06 35.70
C LEU A 221 10.92 13.60 36.49
N GLN A 222 10.73 14.65 37.30
CA GLN A 222 11.80 15.20 38.15
C GLN A 222 12.16 14.29 39.31
N GLU A 223 11.16 13.66 39.93
CA GLU A 223 11.33 12.76 41.08
C GLU A 223 11.56 11.29 40.67
N ASP A 224 11.47 10.98 39.37
CA ASP A 224 11.53 9.62 38.82
C ASP A 224 10.48 8.66 39.42
N ASP A 225 9.30 9.21 39.79
CA ASP A 225 8.18 8.48 40.41
C ASP A 225 6.86 8.83 39.72
N PHE A 226 6.34 7.89 38.93
CA PHE A 226 5.10 8.06 38.17
C PHE A 226 3.86 7.49 38.89
N SER A 227 3.99 7.04 40.15
CA SER A 227 3.01 6.13 40.77
C SER A 227 1.68 6.84 41.03
N GLY A 228 1.74 8.11 41.40
CA GLY A 228 0.57 8.98 41.59
C GLY A 228 -0.22 9.30 40.30
N ILE A 229 0.35 9.06 39.10
CA ILE A 229 -0.33 9.36 37.83
C ILE A 229 -1.25 8.22 37.39
N VAL A 230 -1.01 6.99 37.84
CA VAL A 230 -1.82 5.83 37.45
C VAL A 230 -3.28 6.03 37.84
N GLU A 231 -3.55 6.59 39.03
CA GLU A 231 -4.92 6.88 39.47
C GLU A 231 -5.61 7.92 38.58
N ALA A 232 -4.83 8.84 37.97
CA ALA A 232 -5.35 9.82 37.04
C ALA A 232 -5.79 9.20 35.70
N LEU A 233 -5.23 8.05 35.29
CA LEU A 233 -5.61 7.36 34.04
C LEU A 233 -7.01 6.75 34.10
N ILE A 234 -7.55 6.48 35.30
CA ILE A 234 -8.88 5.90 35.50
C ILE A 234 -10.00 6.78 34.91
N MET A 235 -9.74 8.08 34.75
CA MET A 235 -10.74 9.01 34.24
C MET A 235 -10.79 9.03 32.70
N PRO A 236 -12.00 8.91 32.10
CA PRO A 236 -12.17 8.86 30.64
C PRO A 236 -11.49 10.03 29.91
N GLY A 237 -10.83 9.72 28.79
CA GLY A 237 -10.19 10.72 27.91
C GLY A 237 -8.79 11.16 28.31
N ARG A 238 -8.31 10.83 29.52
CA ARG A 238 -6.99 11.26 29.99
C ARG A 238 -5.82 10.42 29.46
N VAL A 239 -6.09 9.19 29.06
CA VAL A 239 -5.10 8.29 28.44
C VAL A 239 -4.42 8.98 27.24
N ASN A 240 -5.19 9.70 26.42
CA ASN A 240 -4.65 10.43 25.27
C ASN A 240 -3.73 11.58 25.69
N ILE A 241 -4.07 12.31 26.76
CA ILE A 241 -3.24 13.41 27.27
C ILE A 241 -1.91 12.87 27.79
N VAL A 242 -1.94 11.80 28.60
CA VAL A 242 -0.71 11.17 29.12
C VAL A 242 0.13 10.60 27.98
N ARG A 243 -0.51 10.01 26.95
CA ARG A 243 0.16 9.57 25.72
C ARG A 243 0.84 10.74 24.99
N ASP A 244 0.18 11.87 24.84
CA ASP A 244 0.76 13.08 24.21
C ASP A 244 1.99 13.58 24.99
N TYR A 245 1.99 13.45 26.33
CA TYR A 245 3.17 13.71 27.14
C TYR A 245 4.31 12.73 26.86
N PHE A 246 4.03 11.42 26.74
CA PHE A 246 5.03 10.43 26.32
C PHE A 246 5.64 10.73 24.95
N ASN A 247 4.84 11.22 24.01
CA ASN A 247 5.33 11.62 22.68
C ASN A 247 6.27 12.85 22.72
N CYS A 248 6.15 13.68 23.77
CA CYS A 248 7.02 14.83 24.00
C CYS A 248 8.28 14.46 24.80
N MET A 249 8.29 13.34 25.52
CA MET A 249 9.43 12.91 26.35
C MET A 249 10.56 12.30 25.51
N ARG A 250 11.79 12.79 25.74
CA ARG A 250 12.97 12.42 24.92
C ARG A 250 14.24 12.39 25.78
N PRO A 251 14.77 11.21 26.17
CA PRO A 251 14.18 9.86 26.07
C PRO A 251 13.09 9.61 27.13
N ILE A 252 12.38 8.48 27.02
CA ILE A 252 11.44 8.01 28.07
C ILE A 252 12.23 7.23 29.12
N PRO A 253 12.17 7.59 30.42
CA PRO A 253 12.90 6.89 31.48
C PRO A 253 12.27 5.51 31.78
N ASP A 254 13.11 4.55 32.21
CA ASP A 254 12.66 3.18 32.52
C ASP A 254 11.61 3.13 33.64
N SER A 255 11.70 4.08 34.60
CA SER A 255 10.71 4.26 35.66
C SER A 255 9.31 4.55 35.13
N ALA A 256 9.15 5.11 33.91
CA ALA A 256 7.84 5.44 33.37
C ALA A 256 7.18 4.29 32.60
N ILE A 257 7.89 3.18 32.35
CA ILE A 257 7.42 2.09 31.48
C ILE A 257 6.18 1.39 32.05
N TYR A 258 6.08 1.22 33.37
CA TYR A 258 4.87 0.65 33.96
C TYR A 258 3.64 1.55 33.75
N LEU A 259 3.80 2.89 33.76
CA LEU A 259 2.70 3.80 33.47
C LEU A 259 2.31 3.66 31.99
N LEU A 260 3.29 3.48 31.11
CA LEU A 260 3.06 3.24 29.69
C LEU A 260 2.33 1.90 29.44
N HIS A 261 2.59 0.85 30.22
CA HIS A 261 1.82 -0.39 30.19
C HIS A 261 0.33 -0.15 30.45
N GLU A 262 -0.01 0.66 31.46
CA GLU A 262 -1.39 1.01 31.78
C GLU A 262 -2.04 1.86 30.68
N VAL A 263 -1.29 2.83 30.12
CA VAL A 263 -1.74 3.64 28.99
C VAL A 263 -2.06 2.75 27.79
N VAL A 264 -1.14 1.86 27.41
CA VAL A 264 -1.28 0.96 26.26
C VAL A 264 -2.42 -0.03 26.44
N SER A 265 -2.55 -0.63 27.62
CA SER A 265 -3.66 -1.53 27.95
C SER A 265 -5.03 -0.85 27.92
N SER A 266 -5.06 0.48 28.06
CA SER A 266 -6.28 1.29 28.01
C SER A 266 -6.64 1.82 26.62
N LEU A 267 -5.84 1.53 25.57
CA LEU A 267 -6.12 2.00 24.22
C LEU A 267 -7.14 1.10 23.51
N ASP A 268 -8.16 1.72 22.88
CA ASP A 268 -9.26 1.04 22.19
C ASP A 268 -8.80 0.06 21.09
N GLY A 269 -7.65 0.31 20.46
CA GLY A 269 -7.12 -0.51 19.37
C GLY A 269 -6.61 -1.89 19.81
N LEU A 270 -6.31 -2.07 21.09
CA LEU A 270 -5.67 -3.30 21.54
C LEU A 270 -6.61 -4.52 21.46
N ALA A 271 -7.91 -4.31 21.70
CA ALA A 271 -8.94 -5.35 21.54
C ALA A 271 -9.01 -5.90 20.11
N GLU A 272 -8.59 -5.10 19.13
CA GLU A 272 -8.51 -5.47 17.72
C GLU A 272 -7.12 -6.04 17.33
N GLY A 273 -6.23 -6.25 18.31
CA GLY A 273 -4.85 -6.71 18.13
C GLY A 273 -3.93 -5.63 17.58
N ARG A 274 -4.17 -4.36 17.90
CA ARG A 274 -3.42 -3.22 17.35
C ARG A 274 -2.70 -2.47 18.47
N LEU A 275 -1.39 -2.34 18.32
CA LEU A 275 -0.53 -1.63 19.25
C LEU A 275 0.15 -0.48 18.52
N ASP A 276 -0.04 0.74 19.01
CA ASP A 276 0.53 1.94 18.40
C ASP A 276 1.44 2.65 19.40
N LEU A 277 2.74 2.55 19.13
CA LEU A 277 3.84 3.17 19.87
C LEU A 277 4.54 4.23 19.01
N SER A 278 3.87 4.75 17.97
CA SER A 278 4.42 5.84 17.18
C SER A 278 4.72 7.06 18.07
N ASP A 279 5.75 7.81 17.69
CA ASP A 279 6.26 9.01 18.38
C ASP A 279 6.91 8.82 19.73
N MET A 280 6.92 7.61 20.27
CA MET A 280 7.54 7.32 21.55
C MET A 280 9.02 7.03 21.36
N TRP A 281 9.90 7.76 22.06
CA TRP A 281 11.35 7.57 22.03
C TRP A 281 11.78 6.41 22.94
N LEU A 282 11.33 5.21 22.59
CA LEU A 282 11.58 3.97 23.34
C LEU A 282 12.84 3.26 22.86
N SER A 283 13.58 2.63 23.76
CA SER A 283 14.68 1.71 23.42
C SER A 283 14.13 0.38 22.88
N THR A 284 15.02 -0.48 22.35
CA THR A 284 14.61 -1.83 21.90
C THR A 284 14.09 -2.67 23.08
N GLU A 285 14.75 -2.60 24.23
CA GLU A 285 14.38 -3.31 25.45
C GLU A 285 13.01 -2.87 25.95
N GLN A 286 12.75 -1.55 25.96
CA GLN A 286 11.46 -1.00 26.37
C GLN A 286 10.33 -1.41 25.41
N ILE A 287 10.58 -1.39 24.09
CA ILE A 287 9.60 -1.88 23.10
C ILE A 287 9.28 -3.35 23.36
N LEU A 288 10.29 -4.18 23.60
CA LEU A 288 10.09 -5.61 23.88
C LEU A 288 9.35 -5.84 25.20
N ASP A 289 9.64 -5.06 26.25
CA ASP A 289 8.93 -5.15 27.53
C ASP A 289 7.43 -4.87 27.37
N ILE A 290 7.08 -3.80 26.66
CA ILE A 290 5.69 -3.44 26.36
C ILE A 290 5.01 -4.53 25.51
N VAL A 291 5.70 -5.01 24.48
CA VAL A 291 5.18 -6.06 23.58
C VAL A 291 4.90 -7.35 24.35
N VAL A 292 5.81 -7.75 25.25
CA VAL A 292 5.65 -8.93 26.11
C VAL A 292 4.53 -8.72 27.12
N HIS A 293 4.40 -7.52 27.69
CA HIS A 293 3.32 -7.17 28.62
C HIS A 293 1.93 -7.30 27.98
N VAL A 294 1.79 -6.77 26.75
CA VAL A 294 0.54 -6.81 25.99
C VAL A 294 0.21 -8.24 25.51
N GLY A 295 1.24 -9.01 25.17
CA GLY A 295 1.13 -10.43 24.83
C GLY A 295 0.81 -10.74 23.36
N ASP A 296 0.59 -12.02 23.07
CA ASP A 296 0.51 -12.59 21.71
C ASP A 296 -0.66 -12.11 20.84
N GLY A 297 -1.57 -11.30 21.39
CA GLY A 297 -2.75 -10.79 20.68
C GLY A 297 -2.43 -9.71 19.63
N VAL A 298 -1.22 -9.16 19.63
CA VAL A 298 -0.81 -8.07 18.72
C VAL A 298 -0.58 -8.60 17.30
N LYS A 299 -1.43 -8.14 16.38
CA LYS A 299 -1.36 -8.43 14.92
C LYS A 299 -0.86 -7.26 14.10
N SER A 300 -1.01 -6.03 14.60
CA SER A 300 -0.50 -4.82 13.96
C SER A 300 0.25 -3.97 14.98
N LEU A 301 1.49 -3.61 14.66
CA LEU A 301 2.35 -2.78 15.49
C LEU A 301 2.83 -1.56 14.71
N ASN A 302 2.71 -0.37 15.30
CA ASN A 302 3.27 0.86 14.75
C ASN A 302 4.38 1.40 15.66
N LEU A 303 5.59 1.53 15.10
CA LEU A 303 6.81 2.05 15.74
C LEU A 303 7.33 3.32 15.02
N SER A 304 6.48 3.97 14.23
CA SER A 304 6.88 5.10 13.38
C SER A 304 7.42 6.27 14.21
N PHE A 305 8.37 7.01 13.63
CA PHE A 305 9.01 8.19 14.20
C PHE A 305 9.77 7.95 15.51
N ASN A 306 10.12 6.69 15.81
CA ASN A 306 11.06 6.36 16.87
C ASN A 306 12.50 6.27 16.29
N PRO A 307 13.42 7.17 16.68
CA PRO A 307 14.78 7.20 16.13
C PRO A 307 15.64 6.01 16.57
N ASN A 308 15.26 5.29 17.62
CA ASN A 308 16.01 4.16 18.18
C ASN A 308 15.65 2.82 17.52
N VAL A 309 14.65 2.79 16.63
CA VAL A 309 14.27 1.59 15.89
C VAL A 309 15.32 1.29 14.82
N MET A 310 15.98 0.14 14.97
CA MET A 310 17.01 -0.37 14.06
C MET A 310 16.59 -1.73 13.49
N SER A 311 17.42 -2.29 12.60
CA SER A 311 17.19 -3.63 12.00
C SER A 311 17.07 -4.73 13.07
N ASP A 312 17.91 -4.69 14.11
CA ASP A 312 17.87 -5.65 15.22
C ASP A 312 16.60 -5.50 16.06
N THR A 313 16.05 -4.28 16.18
CA THR A 313 14.75 -4.02 16.81
C THR A 313 13.63 -4.71 16.03
N VAL A 314 13.60 -4.54 14.70
CA VAL A 314 12.62 -5.18 13.81
C VAL A 314 12.69 -6.70 13.94
N GLN A 315 13.90 -7.27 13.89
CA GLN A 315 14.11 -8.70 14.09
C GLN A 315 13.57 -9.18 15.45
N SER A 316 13.96 -8.51 16.54
CA SER A 316 13.57 -8.90 17.90
C SER A 316 12.06 -8.81 18.12
N VAL A 317 11.41 -7.78 17.58
CA VAL A 317 9.95 -7.57 17.66
C VAL A 317 9.19 -8.67 16.92
N ILE A 318 9.62 -9.03 15.70
CA ILE A 318 8.97 -10.10 14.92
C ILE A 318 9.12 -11.46 15.62
N MET A 319 10.29 -11.71 16.22
CA MET A 319 10.50 -12.94 17.01
C MET A 319 9.64 -12.97 18.28
N ALA A 320 9.43 -11.83 18.94
CA ALA A 320 8.58 -11.71 20.12
C ALA A 320 7.07 -11.81 19.78
N LEU A 321 6.67 -11.40 18.57
CA LEU A 321 5.29 -11.43 18.10
C LEU A 321 5.14 -12.33 16.85
N PRO A 322 5.12 -13.66 17.00
CA PRO A 322 4.99 -14.58 15.87
C PRO A 322 3.65 -14.49 15.12
N GLN A 323 2.66 -13.80 15.70
CA GLN A 323 1.36 -13.51 15.06
C GLN A 323 1.30 -12.12 14.40
N LEU A 324 2.41 -11.37 14.41
CA LEU A 324 2.47 -10.04 13.81
C LEU A 324 2.27 -10.15 12.29
N ARG A 325 1.21 -9.51 11.80
CA ARG A 325 0.87 -9.45 10.37
C ARG A 325 1.24 -8.10 9.77
N ARG A 326 1.27 -7.04 10.57
CA ARG A 326 1.53 -5.69 10.09
C ARG A 326 2.51 -4.97 10.99
N LEU A 327 3.57 -4.42 10.40
CA LEU A 327 4.54 -3.59 11.10
C LEU A 327 4.70 -2.26 10.36
N VAL A 328 4.57 -1.14 11.08
CA VAL A 328 4.74 0.21 10.55
C VAL A 328 5.97 0.85 11.17
N VAL A 329 6.94 1.23 10.35
CA VAL A 329 8.24 1.79 10.76
C VAL A 329 8.59 3.00 9.90
N MET A 330 7.64 3.94 9.78
CA MET A 330 7.81 5.16 8.98
C MET A 330 8.61 6.21 9.75
N GLY A 331 9.53 6.92 9.10
CA GLY A 331 10.27 8.02 9.74
C GLY A 331 11.24 7.58 10.85
N CYS A 332 11.61 6.31 10.92
CA CYS A 332 12.61 5.80 11.86
C CYS A 332 14.02 6.05 11.32
N SER A 333 14.70 7.10 11.77
CA SER A 333 16.02 7.49 11.23
C SER A 333 17.12 6.45 11.45
N GLY A 334 16.96 5.56 12.42
CA GLY A 334 17.90 4.46 12.71
C GLY A 334 17.76 3.23 11.81
N LEU A 335 16.74 3.17 10.96
CA LEU A 335 16.46 2.04 10.07
C LEU A 335 16.55 2.50 8.61
N SER A 336 17.66 2.21 7.94
CA SER A 336 17.79 2.51 6.51
C SER A 336 17.12 1.44 5.64
N GLY A 337 16.77 1.80 4.40
CA GLY A 337 16.30 0.82 3.41
C GLY A 337 17.33 -0.27 3.11
N GLN A 338 18.62 0.04 3.22
CA GLN A 338 19.69 -0.94 3.02
C GLN A 338 19.76 -1.96 4.16
N ASP A 339 19.61 -1.52 5.41
CA ASP A 339 19.61 -2.41 6.57
C ASP A 339 18.42 -3.37 6.51
N LEU A 340 17.26 -2.84 6.11
CA LEU A 340 16.06 -3.65 5.94
C LEU A 340 16.20 -4.65 4.78
N ALA A 341 16.79 -4.24 3.65
CA ALA A 341 17.07 -5.14 2.54
C ALA A 341 18.07 -6.25 2.93
N GLN A 342 19.07 -5.96 3.76
CA GLN A 342 20.00 -6.96 4.29
C GLN A 342 19.28 -7.94 5.23
N LEU A 343 18.40 -7.44 6.10
CA LEU A 343 17.60 -8.27 6.99
C LEU A 343 16.73 -9.26 6.21
N PHE A 344 16.08 -8.83 5.12
CA PHE A 344 15.29 -9.73 4.27
C PHE A 344 16.11 -10.86 3.66
N ARG A 345 17.33 -10.56 3.18
CA ARG A 345 18.21 -11.57 2.58
C ARG A 345 18.70 -12.57 3.61
N ARG A 346 19.02 -12.11 4.83
CA ARG A 346 19.53 -12.95 5.91
C ARG A 346 18.45 -13.80 6.56
N GLU A 347 17.28 -13.21 6.84
CA GLU A 347 16.27 -13.76 7.74
C GLU A 347 14.87 -13.81 7.11
N ARG A 348 14.79 -14.23 5.83
CA ARG A 348 13.53 -14.27 5.07
C ARG A 348 12.38 -14.98 5.80
N HIS A 349 12.69 -16.04 6.54
CA HIS A 349 11.70 -16.85 7.25
C HIS A 349 10.94 -16.07 8.34
N LEU A 350 11.53 -14.99 8.90
CA LEU A 350 10.87 -14.15 9.90
C LEU A 350 9.63 -13.44 9.34
N PHE A 351 9.60 -13.20 8.03
CA PHE A 351 8.53 -12.44 7.37
C PHE A 351 7.45 -13.32 6.75
N SER A 352 7.46 -14.63 7.00
CA SER A 352 6.52 -15.59 6.40
C SER A 352 5.05 -15.33 6.75
N ASN A 353 4.80 -14.80 7.96
CA ASN A 353 3.46 -14.45 8.45
C ASN A 353 3.10 -12.97 8.23
N MET A 354 4.03 -12.18 7.69
CA MET A 354 3.82 -10.74 7.51
C MET A 354 2.92 -10.51 6.28
N GLU A 355 1.85 -9.74 6.46
CA GLU A 355 1.00 -9.24 5.38
C GLU A 355 1.47 -7.87 4.88
N ALA A 356 2.00 -7.03 5.78
CA ALA A 356 2.40 -5.67 5.47
C ALA A 356 3.59 -5.21 6.32
N LEU A 357 4.60 -4.67 5.66
CA LEU A 357 5.65 -3.89 6.32
C LEU A 357 5.72 -2.51 5.69
N ILE A 358 5.32 -1.50 6.44
CA ILE A 358 5.22 -0.12 5.99
C ILE A 358 6.52 0.59 6.32
N HIS A 359 7.34 0.82 5.31
CA HIS A 359 8.62 1.51 5.38
C HIS A 359 8.87 2.26 4.06
N PRO A 360 9.52 3.44 4.03
CA PRO A 360 9.75 4.19 2.79
C PRO A 360 10.44 3.38 1.67
N PHE A 361 11.35 2.47 2.03
CA PHE A 361 11.97 1.53 1.08
C PHE A 361 10.96 0.61 0.38
N ILE A 362 9.90 0.17 1.06
CA ILE A 362 8.84 -0.70 0.50
C ILE A 362 7.79 0.13 -0.25
N LEU A 363 7.63 1.40 0.13
CA LEU A 363 6.68 2.34 -0.46
C LEU A 363 7.36 3.23 -1.51
N SER A 364 8.25 2.67 -2.32
CA SER A 364 8.90 3.40 -3.41
C SER A 364 8.70 2.66 -4.74
N PHE A 365 8.44 3.42 -5.80
CA PHE A 365 8.32 2.87 -7.16
C PHE A 365 9.65 2.30 -7.69
N ASP A 366 10.77 2.77 -7.15
CA ASP A 366 12.12 2.36 -7.56
C ASP A 366 12.71 1.28 -6.64
N ALA A 367 11.93 0.78 -5.69
CA ALA A 367 12.38 -0.25 -4.78
C ALA A 367 12.64 -1.57 -5.53
N SER A 368 13.67 -2.30 -5.10
CA SER A 368 13.84 -3.71 -5.44
C SER A 368 13.57 -4.53 -4.17
N PRO A 369 12.29 -4.76 -3.83
CA PRO A 369 11.95 -5.51 -2.63
C PRO A 369 12.46 -6.95 -2.72
N MET A 370 12.50 -7.61 -1.57
CA MET A 370 12.53 -9.06 -1.49
C MET A 370 11.44 -9.66 -2.38
N ASN A 371 11.71 -10.80 -2.99
CA ASN A 371 10.70 -11.43 -3.82
C ASN A 371 9.97 -12.56 -3.11
N CYS A 372 8.70 -12.34 -2.76
CA CYS A 372 7.77 -13.43 -2.43
C CYS A 372 7.18 -14.02 -3.73
N LEU A 373 6.46 -13.20 -4.48
CA LEU A 373 5.85 -13.55 -5.76
C LEU A 373 6.02 -12.40 -6.76
N SER A 374 6.58 -12.70 -7.92
CA SER A 374 6.53 -11.83 -9.09
C SER A 374 5.38 -12.25 -10.00
N VAL A 375 4.60 -11.28 -10.49
CA VAL A 375 3.56 -11.51 -11.48
C VAL A 375 3.96 -10.82 -12.76
N VAL A 376 4.05 -11.60 -13.83
CA VAL A 376 4.50 -11.15 -15.14
C VAL A 376 3.41 -11.44 -16.15
N THR A 377 2.99 -10.41 -16.87
CA THR A 377 2.10 -10.54 -18.03
C THR A 377 2.85 -10.08 -19.27
N TYR A 378 3.22 -11.03 -20.10
CA TYR A 378 4.01 -10.83 -21.30
C TYR A 378 3.17 -11.06 -22.55
N SER A 379 3.15 -10.08 -23.44
CA SER A 379 2.48 -10.19 -24.73
C SER A 379 3.41 -9.74 -25.85
N HIS A 380 3.68 -10.65 -26.79
CA HIS A 380 4.54 -10.33 -27.92
C HIS A 380 3.95 -9.16 -28.73
N GLY A 381 4.74 -8.10 -28.93
CA GLY A 381 4.31 -6.90 -29.66
C GLY A 381 3.52 -5.87 -28.85
N HIS A 382 3.09 -6.20 -27.62
CA HIS A 382 2.32 -5.28 -26.77
C HIS A 382 3.06 -4.87 -25.48
N GLY A 383 4.10 -5.60 -25.11
CA GLY A 383 4.99 -5.25 -24.01
C GLY A 383 4.93 -6.25 -22.87
N ILE A 384 5.38 -5.78 -21.71
CA ILE A 384 5.51 -6.60 -20.52
C ILE A 384 5.15 -5.78 -19.29
N ALA A 385 4.17 -6.27 -18.55
CA ALA A 385 3.81 -5.73 -17.24
C ALA A 385 4.38 -6.67 -16.19
N ARG A 386 5.01 -6.08 -15.18
CA ARG A 386 5.69 -6.82 -14.12
C ARG A 386 5.37 -6.16 -12.79
N THR A 387 5.18 -7.00 -11.79
CA THR A 387 5.01 -6.57 -10.42
C THR A 387 5.62 -7.60 -9.49
N THR A 388 6.17 -7.18 -8.35
CA THR A 388 6.62 -8.10 -7.30
C THR A 388 6.05 -7.65 -5.98
N VAL A 389 5.54 -8.62 -5.22
CA VAL A 389 5.07 -8.39 -3.86
C VAL A 389 6.16 -8.82 -2.87
N PRO A 390 6.56 -7.94 -1.94
CA PRO A 390 7.55 -8.28 -0.92
C PRO A 390 7.04 -9.30 0.10
N PHE A 391 5.76 -9.18 0.44
CA PHE A 391 5.10 -9.98 1.45
C PHE A 391 3.77 -10.42 0.89
N ALA A 392 3.48 -11.71 0.99
CA ALA A 392 2.16 -12.22 0.68
C ALA A 392 1.95 -13.55 1.39
N THR A 393 0.93 -13.61 2.22
CA THR A 393 0.41 -14.89 2.70
C THR A 393 -0.19 -15.67 1.52
N PRO A 394 -0.26 -17.01 1.58
CA PRO A 394 -0.91 -17.80 0.55
C PRO A 394 -2.33 -17.31 0.23
N LEU A 395 -3.11 -16.95 1.26
CA LEU A 395 -4.45 -16.37 1.10
C LEU A 395 -4.42 -15.06 0.29
N CYS A 396 -3.47 -14.15 0.59
CA CYS A 396 -3.29 -12.90 -0.15
C CYS A 396 -2.99 -13.16 -1.62
N ILE A 397 -2.08 -14.10 -1.91
CA ILE A 397 -1.69 -14.47 -3.28
C ILE A 397 -2.92 -14.94 -4.07
N VAL A 398 -3.68 -15.89 -3.51
CA VAL A 398 -4.84 -16.48 -4.20
C VAL A 398 -5.91 -15.42 -4.47
N GLN A 399 -6.26 -14.59 -3.48
CA GLN A 399 -7.27 -13.54 -3.67
C GLN A 399 -6.81 -12.47 -4.68
N ASN A 400 -5.54 -12.07 -4.65
CA ASN A 400 -5.01 -11.09 -5.61
C ASN A 400 -4.95 -11.66 -7.03
N LEU A 401 -4.65 -12.96 -7.17
CA LEU A 401 -4.76 -13.66 -8.46
C LEU A 401 -6.21 -13.73 -8.94
N ILE A 402 -7.18 -13.98 -8.07
CA ILE A 402 -8.61 -13.95 -8.42
C ILE A 402 -8.99 -12.58 -8.98
N ASP A 403 -8.68 -11.51 -8.25
CA ASP A 403 -9.00 -10.14 -8.66
C ASP A 403 -8.29 -9.78 -9.98
N TYR A 404 -7.02 -10.18 -10.13
CA TYR A 404 -6.25 -9.95 -11.34
C TYR A 404 -6.76 -10.76 -12.53
N LEU A 405 -7.05 -12.05 -12.36
CA LEU A 405 -7.42 -12.94 -13.46
C LEU A 405 -8.86 -12.76 -13.93
N LYS A 406 -9.75 -12.28 -13.05
CA LYS A 406 -11.13 -11.93 -13.40
C LYS A 406 -11.20 -10.95 -14.57
N ILE A 407 -10.20 -10.09 -14.77
CA ILE A 407 -10.18 -9.14 -15.88
C ILE A 407 -10.20 -9.83 -17.25
N PHE A 408 -9.61 -11.03 -17.36
CA PHE A 408 -9.42 -11.74 -18.63
C PHE A 408 -10.65 -12.59 -19.04
N ILE A 409 -11.53 -12.92 -18.08
CA ILE A 409 -12.79 -13.66 -18.32
C ILE A 409 -13.98 -12.73 -18.61
N THR A 410 -13.79 -11.41 -18.59
CA THR A 410 -14.87 -10.44 -18.86
C THR A 410 -15.33 -10.39 -20.32
N GLY A 411 -14.73 -11.19 -21.20
CA GLY A 411 -15.02 -11.19 -22.63
C GLY A 411 -14.41 -10.00 -23.40
N HIS A 412 -13.61 -9.15 -22.74
CA HIS A 412 -12.94 -8.04 -23.42
C HIS A 412 -11.80 -8.56 -24.30
N PRO A 413 -11.84 -8.37 -25.64
CA PRO A 413 -10.88 -8.99 -26.56
C PRO A 413 -9.43 -8.53 -26.31
N ASP A 414 -9.26 -7.29 -25.85
CA ASP A 414 -7.94 -6.71 -25.61
C ASP A 414 -7.46 -6.84 -24.16
N ALA A 415 -8.15 -7.60 -23.29
CA ALA A 415 -7.80 -7.67 -21.86
C ALA A 415 -6.33 -8.03 -21.65
N PHE A 416 -5.80 -8.96 -22.45
CA PHE A 416 -4.41 -9.40 -22.38
C PHE A 416 -3.40 -8.33 -22.83
N GLN A 417 -3.70 -7.62 -23.92
CA GLN A 417 -2.90 -6.49 -24.38
C GLN A 417 -2.90 -5.36 -23.33
N MET A 418 -4.06 -5.07 -22.74
CA MET A 418 -4.18 -4.07 -21.68
C MET A 418 -3.36 -4.46 -20.47
N ALA A 419 -3.50 -5.69 -19.98
CA ALA A 419 -2.78 -6.19 -18.81
C ALA A 419 -1.25 -6.23 -19.00
N SER A 420 -0.76 -6.49 -20.22
CA SER A 420 0.68 -6.51 -20.53
C SER A 420 1.29 -5.12 -20.78
N SER A 421 0.50 -4.14 -21.18
CA SER A 421 0.99 -2.76 -21.42
C SER A 421 0.75 -1.82 -20.24
N ARG A 422 -0.09 -2.21 -19.26
CA ARG A 422 -0.53 -1.35 -18.16
C ARG A 422 -0.22 -1.99 -16.81
N PRO A 423 0.95 -1.66 -16.21
CA PRO A 423 1.38 -2.28 -14.95
C PRO A 423 0.41 -2.02 -13.80
N TRP A 424 -0.31 -0.89 -13.84
CA TRP A 424 -1.25 -0.48 -12.79
C TRP A 424 -2.37 -1.49 -12.49
N ILE A 425 -2.78 -2.31 -13.45
CA ILE A 425 -3.79 -3.35 -13.19
C ILE A 425 -3.21 -4.39 -12.24
N ALA A 426 -1.99 -4.87 -12.52
CA ALA A 426 -1.30 -5.80 -11.66
C ALA A 426 -0.90 -5.15 -10.33
N TRP A 427 -0.45 -3.89 -10.36
CA TRP A 427 -0.09 -3.17 -9.12
C TRP A 427 -1.29 -2.98 -8.20
N SER A 428 -2.47 -2.66 -8.73
CA SER A 428 -3.69 -2.50 -7.93
C SER A 428 -4.13 -3.83 -7.33
N ALA A 429 -4.11 -4.91 -8.11
CA ALA A 429 -4.49 -6.23 -7.61
C ALA A 429 -3.54 -6.73 -6.52
N PHE A 430 -2.22 -6.63 -6.76
CA PHE A 430 -1.20 -7.20 -5.88
C PHE A 430 -0.73 -6.27 -4.76
N GLY A 431 -1.08 -4.98 -4.80
CA GLY A 431 -0.82 -4.03 -3.72
C GLY A 431 -1.82 -4.12 -2.56
N ALA A 432 -2.87 -4.94 -2.65
CA ALA A 432 -3.96 -4.98 -1.68
C ALA A 432 -3.81 -6.11 -0.63
N ALA A 433 -4.16 -5.81 0.62
CA ALA A 433 -4.29 -6.74 1.76
C ALA A 433 -5.42 -7.74 1.54
N PRO A 434 -5.39 -8.98 2.08
CA PRO A 434 -6.46 -9.95 1.93
C PRO A 434 -7.87 -9.38 2.14
N LYS A 435 -8.79 -9.78 1.26
CA LYS A 435 -10.20 -9.39 1.28
C LYS A 435 -10.96 -10.16 2.35
N LYS A 436 -11.71 -9.44 3.19
CA LYS A 436 -12.71 -10.00 4.11
C LYS A 436 -13.97 -10.42 3.34
N MET A 437 -14.72 -11.37 3.89
CA MET A 437 -15.98 -11.82 3.29
C MET A 437 -16.94 -10.63 3.11
N GLY A 438 -17.47 -10.46 1.90
CA GLY A 438 -18.40 -9.38 1.54
C GLY A 438 -17.76 -8.01 1.27
N GLN A 439 -16.46 -7.83 1.56
CA GLN A 439 -15.75 -6.57 1.33
C GLN A 439 -15.52 -6.33 -0.16
N SER A 440 -15.74 -5.13 -0.66
CA SER A 440 -15.36 -4.73 -2.02
C SER A 440 -13.84 -4.53 -2.14
N TRP A 441 -13.30 -4.49 -3.36
CA TRP A 441 -11.86 -4.23 -3.52
C TRP A 441 -11.44 -2.85 -2.99
N ALA A 442 -12.25 -1.81 -3.22
CA ALA A 442 -11.94 -0.44 -2.80
C ALA A 442 -11.92 -0.26 -1.27
N GLU A 443 -12.52 -1.19 -0.51
CA GLU A 443 -12.50 -1.19 0.94
C GLU A 443 -11.27 -1.91 1.52
N ARG A 444 -10.40 -2.49 0.67
CA ARG A 444 -9.18 -3.17 1.13
C ARG A 444 -8.12 -2.14 1.51
N SER A 445 -7.26 -2.52 2.46
CA SER A 445 -6.02 -1.77 2.71
C SER A 445 -5.02 -2.05 1.60
N LEU A 446 -4.24 -1.05 1.21
CA LEU A 446 -3.08 -1.22 0.34
C LEU A 446 -1.84 -1.39 1.22
N VAL A 447 -1.07 -2.45 1.00
CA VAL A 447 -0.01 -2.90 1.92
C VAL A 447 1.40 -2.58 1.42
N CYS A 448 1.54 -2.33 0.12
CA CYS A 448 2.80 -1.97 -0.50
C CYS A 448 2.56 -1.19 -1.79
N ILE A 449 3.61 -0.56 -2.30
CA ILE A 449 3.68 -0.17 -3.71
C ILE A 449 4.40 -1.30 -4.42
N PRO A 450 3.72 -2.10 -5.25
CA PRO A 450 4.39 -3.19 -5.92
C PRO A 450 5.44 -2.65 -6.89
N ALA A 451 6.66 -3.15 -6.78
CA ALA A 451 7.79 -2.81 -7.65
C ALA A 451 8.37 -4.11 -8.20
N PHE A 452 8.94 -4.09 -9.41
CA PHE A 452 9.49 -5.31 -10.00
C PHE A 452 10.90 -5.56 -9.46
N SER A 453 11.12 -6.75 -8.89
CA SER A 453 12.44 -7.20 -8.46
C SER A 453 12.98 -8.24 -9.44
N THR A 454 14.22 -8.08 -9.89
CA THR A 454 14.89 -9.10 -10.71
C THR A 454 15.33 -10.31 -9.89
N ALA A 455 15.24 -10.25 -8.56
CA ALA A 455 15.69 -11.29 -7.65
C ALA A 455 14.98 -12.64 -7.89
N THR A 456 13.77 -12.65 -8.48
CA THR A 456 13.11 -13.89 -8.96
C THR A 456 14.00 -14.71 -9.85
N MET A 457 14.69 -14.03 -10.77
CA MET A 457 15.53 -14.70 -11.74
C MET A 457 16.74 -15.33 -11.08
N ASP A 458 17.14 -14.80 -9.93
CA ASP A 458 18.27 -15.26 -9.12
C ASP A 458 17.89 -16.35 -8.11
N GLY A 459 16.69 -16.93 -8.22
CA GLY A 459 16.25 -18.02 -7.33
C GLY A 459 15.39 -17.56 -6.16
N GLU A 460 15.15 -16.25 -6.00
CA GLU A 460 14.36 -15.78 -4.88
C GLU A 460 12.86 -15.83 -5.17
N GLY A 461 12.13 -16.63 -4.39
CA GLY A 461 10.67 -16.65 -4.43
C GLY A 461 10.08 -17.32 -5.67
N TRP A 462 8.90 -16.84 -6.07
CA TRP A 462 8.09 -17.42 -7.12
C TRP A 462 7.80 -16.44 -8.24
N MET A 463 7.51 -16.95 -9.42
CA MET A 463 6.98 -16.17 -10.54
C MET A 463 5.66 -16.78 -11.04
N PHE A 464 4.59 -16.00 -11.04
CA PHE A 464 3.40 -16.31 -11.83
C PHE A 464 3.52 -15.63 -13.19
N LEU A 465 3.64 -16.40 -14.26
CA LEU A 465 3.81 -15.91 -15.61
C LEU A 465 2.57 -16.17 -16.45
N LEU A 466 1.99 -15.12 -17.01
CA LEU A 466 1.01 -15.12 -18.08
C LEU A 466 1.69 -14.72 -19.38
N SER A 467 1.63 -15.56 -20.39
CA SER A 467 2.31 -15.34 -21.67
C SER A 467 1.33 -15.47 -22.84
N ALA A 468 1.40 -14.56 -23.80
CA ALA A 468 0.80 -14.74 -25.12
C ALA A 468 1.89 -14.57 -26.18
N ASP A 469 2.40 -15.69 -26.69
CA ASP A 469 3.43 -15.67 -27.73
C ASP A 469 2.79 -15.50 -29.11
N GLY A 470 2.79 -14.25 -29.59
CA GLY A 470 2.35 -13.91 -30.95
C GLY A 470 3.33 -14.30 -32.06
N ALA A 471 4.55 -14.73 -31.75
CA ALA A 471 5.58 -15.00 -32.77
C ALA A 471 5.39 -16.36 -33.47
N MET A 472 4.58 -17.25 -32.90
CA MET A 472 4.31 -18.56 -33.48
C MET A 472 3.16 -18.51 -34.50
N PRO A 473 3.17 -19.39 -35.53
CA PRO A 473 2.07 -19.49 -36.50
C PRO A 473 0.71 -19.75 -35.85
N GLN A 474 0.71 -20.32 -34.65
CA GLN A 474 -0.43 -20.46 -33.77
C GLN A 474 -0.07 -19.83 -32.42
N PRO A 475 -0.57 -18.63 -32.10
CA PRO A 475 -0.24 -17.97 -30.85
C PRO A 475 -0.83 -18.77 -29.70
N ARG A 476 0.05 -19.33 -28.86
CA ARG A 476 -0.33 -20.07 -27.65
C ARG A 476 -0.34 -19.08 -26.49
N LYS A 477 -1.44 -19.06 -25.73
CA LYS A 477 -1.50 -18.36 -24.46
C LYS A 477 -1.24 -19.36 -23.35
N THR A 478 -0.31 -19.06 -22.44
CA THR A 478 0.05 -19.97 -21.36
C THR A 478 0.12 -19.28 -20.01
N TRP A 479 -0.06 -20.04 -18.95
CA TRP A 479 0.15 -19.59 -17.58
C TRP A 479 0.89 -20.64 -16.75
N GLY A 480 1.67 -20.22 -15.76
CA GLY A 480 2.35 -21.16 -14.86
C GLY A 480 3.01 -20.49 -13.65
N PHE A 481 3.22 -21.28 -12.61
CA PHE A 481 4.03 -20.89 -11.46
C PHE A 481 5.44 -21.42 -11.64
N ILE A 482 6.42 -20.53 -11.68
CA ILE A 482 7.82 -20.83 -11.97
C ILE A 482 8.64 -20.60 -10.70
N ARG A 483 9.50 -21.56 -10.39
CA ARG A 483 10.53 -21.45 -9.35
C ARG A 483 11.90 -21.69 -9.98
N PHE A 484 12.85 -20.82 -9.68
CA PHE A 484 14.25 -21.01 -10.05
C PHE A 484 14.99 -21.61 -8.85
N ARG A 485 15.80 -22.65 -9.08
CA ARG A 485 16.76 -23.14 -8.08
C ARG A 485 18.17 -23.03 -8.62
N GLU A 486 19.10 -22.71 -7.73
CA GLU A 486 20.51 -22.84 -8.04
C GLU A 486 20.81 -24.32 -8.27
N SER A 487 21.42 -24.66 -9.41
CA SER A 487 21.86 -26.03 -9.62
C SER A 487 22.93 -26.31 -8.57
N SER A 488 22.67 -27.26 -7.68
CA SER A 488 23.63 -27.72 -6.68
C SER A 488 24.72 -28.55 -7.36
N GLN A 489 25.41 -27.96 -8.35
CA GLN A 489 26.56 -28.56 -8.97
C GLN A 489 27.71 -28.49 -7.97
N ASP A 490 27.96 -29.64 -7.35
CA ASP A 490 29.32 -30.15 -7.21
C ASP A 490 30.15 -29.67 -6.00
N ASN A 491 29.59 -29.78 -4.79
CA ASN A 491 30.42 -30.03 -3.61
C ASN A 491 30.16 -31.48 -3.14
N GLY A 492 31.01 -32.40 -3.61
CA GLY A 492 30.95 -33.85 -3.36
C GLY A 492 31.15 -34.31 -1.89
N MET A 493 30.57 -33.61 -0.91
CA MET A 493 30.41 -34.09 0.45
C MET A 493 28.96 -33.86 0.88
N SER A 494 28.11 -34.83 0.57
CA SER A 494 26.71 -34.86 0.97
C SER A 494 26.58 -35.03 2.48
N GLU A 495 26.26 -33.96 3.19
CA GLU A 495 25.39 -34.11 4.37
C GLU A 495 23.97 -34.39 3.85
N PRO A 496 23.27 -35.41 4.37
CA PRO A 496 21.90 -35.69 3.98
C PRO A 496 20.99 -34.59 4.53
N SER A 497 20.68 -33.57 3.73
CA SER A 497 19.62 -32.60 4.03
C SER A 497 18.27 -33.31 3.94
N THR A 498 17.70 -33.62 5.10
CA THR A 498 16.45 -34.36 5.30
C THR A 498 15.16 -33.60 4.92
N GLU A 499 15.19 -32.74 3.91
CA GLU A 499 13.96 -32.25 3.27
C GLU A 499 13.55 -33.23 2.16
N GLU A 500 13.28 -34.49 2.54
CA GLU A 500 12.51 -35.38 1.68
C GLU A 500 11.10 -34.82 1.61
N ILE A 501 10.80 -34.12 0.51
CA ILE A 501 9.42 -33.78 0.15
C ILE A 501 8.61 -35.08 0.27
N PRO A 502 7.54 -35.13 1.10
CA PRO A 502 6.82 -36.36 1.38
C PRO A 502 6.41 -37.03 0.07
N SER A 503 7.00 -38.19 -0.19
CA SER A 503 6.99 -38.91 -1.48
C SER A 503 5.62 -39.52 -1.85
N GLY A 504 4.53 -38.97 -1.33
CA GLY A 504 3.15 -39.34 -1.63
C GLY A 504 2.51 -38.55 -2.78
N GLY A 505 3.16 -37.51 -3.29
CA GLY A 505 2.69 -36.74 -4.45
C GLY A 505 2.89 -37.49 -5.76
N ARG A 506 1.87 -37.50 -6.63
CA ARG A 506 1.99 -38.08 -7.98
C ARG A 506 3.09 -37.34 -8.75
N SER A 507 4.05 -38.07 -9.29
CA SER A 507 5.21 -37.58 -10.06
C SER A 507 4.86 -36.77 -11.34
N GLY A 508 3.60 -36.35 -11.55
CA GLY A 508 3.13 -35.65 -12.75
C GLY A 508 2.88 -34.16 -12.59
N ASP A 509 3.08 -33.57 -11.41
CA ASP A 509 2.55 -32.22 -11.10
C ASP A 509 3.50 -31.05 -11.37
N PHE A 510 4.75 -31.32 -11.78
CA PHE A 510 5.71 -30.29 -12.19
C PHE A 510 6.66 -30.78 -13.29
N THR A 511 7.28 -29.83 -14.01
CA THR A 511 8.32 -30.12 -15.01
C THR A 511 9.60 -29.38 -14.68
N THR A 512 10.75 -30.04 -14.87
CA THR A 512 12.08 -29.48 -14.58
C THR A 512 12.86 -29.26 -15.87
N VAL A 513 13.51 -28.11 -15.99
CA VAL A 513 14.37 -27.75 -17.13
C VAL A 513 15.73 -27.34 -16.59
N GLU A 514 16.80 -27.98 -17.07
CA GLU A 514 18.17 -27.55 -16.78
C GLU A 514 18.60 -26.53 -17.82
N ASP A 515 18.94 -25.31 -17.38
CA ASP A 515 19.47 -24.26 -18.25
C ASP A 515 20.62 -23.55 -17.56
N SER A 516 21.80 -23.57 -18.20
CA SER A 516 22.96 -22.71 -17.86
C SER A 516 23.31 -22.56 -16.36
N GLY A 517 23.19 -23.65 -15.58
CA GLY A 517 23.53 -23.68 -14.15
C GLY A 517 22.38 -23.32 -13.20
N ARG A 518 21.15 -23.24 -13.70
CA ARG A 518 19.93 -23.10 -12.90
C ARG A 518 18.93 -24.16 -13.32
N THR A 519 18.21 -24.73 -12.35
CA THR A 519 17.10 -25.62 -12.62
C THR A 519 15.81 -24.84 -12.48
N LEU A 520 15.00 -24.85 -13.53
CA LEU A 520 13.70 -24.21 -13.56
C LEU A 520 12.61 -25.25 -13.31
N GLU A 521 11.69 -24.97 -12.40
CA GLU A 521 10.54 -25.80 -12.08
C GLU A 521 9.25 -25.06 -12.47
N ILE A 522 8.38 -25.73 -13.23
CA ILE A 522 7.04 -25.22 -13.58
C ILE A 522 6.00 -26.04 -12.83
N HIS A 523 5.16 -25.36 -12.05
CA HIS A 523 4.15 -25.94 -11.18
C HIS A 523 2.73 -25.57 -11.61
N SER A 524 1.81 -26.50 -11.40
CA SER A 524 0.37 -26.23 -11.41
C SER A 524 -0.03 -25.37 -10.20
N PHE A 525 -1.25 -24.82 -10.21
CA PHE A 525 -1.76 -24.05 -9.06
C PHE A 525 -1.77 -24.85 -7.75
N ARG A 526 -2.28 -26.09 -7.77
CA ARG A 526 -2.32 -26.95 -6.57
C ARG A 526 -0.92 -27.34 -6.09
N SER A 527 0.00 -27.66 -7.00
CA SER A 527 1.39 -27.97 -6.64
C SER A 527 2.08 -26.76 -6.01
N PHE A 528 1.91 -25.57 -6.60
CA PHE A 528 2.39 -24.32 -6.04
C PHE A 528 1.82 -24.08 -4.64
N LEU A 529 0.48 -24.17 -4.49
CA LEU A 529 -0.20 -23.91 -3.23
C LEU A 529 0.29 -24.85 -2.12
N GLN A 530 0.40 -26.14 -2.41
CA GLN A 530 0.91 -27.15 -1.47
C GLN A 530 2.31 -26.81 -0.95
N ILE A 531 3.18 -26.26 -1.79
CA ILE A 531 4.55 -25.89 -1.39
C ILE A 531 4.53 -24.63 -0.53
N ILE A 532 3.77 -23.60 -0.91
CA ILE A 532 3.76 -22.33 -0.17
C ILE A 532 2.95 -22.38 1.13
N THR A 533 2.06 -23.36 1.30
CA THR A 533 1.28 -23.54 2.53
C THR A 533 1.94 -24.48 3.53
N ALA A 534 3.00 -25.22 3.15
CA ALA A 534 3.65 -26.21 4.00
C ALA A 534 4.05 -25.64 5.38
N ASP A 535 4.52 -24.38 5.41
CA ASP A 535 4.96 -23.70 6.63
C ASP A 535 4.04 -22.54 7.06
N SER A 536 2.95 -22.29 6.32
CA SER A 536 2.06 -21.15 6.55
C SER A 536 0.95 -21.52 7.53
N ARG A 537 0.63 -20.59 8.45
CA ARG A 537 -0.54 -20.70 9.32
C ARG A 537 -1.84 -20.24 8.65
N ASP A 538 -1.72 -19.49 7.56
CA ASP A 538 -2.84 -18.87 6.83
C ASP A 538 -3.06 -19.59 5.49
N GLU A 539 -3.59 -20.81 5.57
CA GLU A 539 -4.04 -21.54 4.40
C GLU A 539 -5.32 -20.90 3.82
N PRO A 540 -5.42 -20.69 2.49
CA PRO A 540 -6.66 -20.19 1.90
C PRO A 540 -7.79 -21.19 2.11
N SER A 541 -9.02 -20.72 2.31
CA SER A 541 -10.17 -21.64 2.38
C SER A 541 -10.38 -22.34 1.04
N GLU A 542 -10.85 -23.59 1.09
CA GLU A 542 -11.08 -24.40 -0.12
C GLU A 542 -12.04 -23.71 -1.10
N ASP A 543 -13.03 -22.95 -0.61
CA ASP A 543 -13.93 -22.16 -1.47
C ASP A 543 -13.17 -21.11 -2.32
N VAL A 544 -12.18 -20.44 -1.72
CA VAL A 544 -11.35 -19.44 -2.41
C VAL A 544 -10.39 -20.12 -3.38
N VAL A 545 -9.85 -21.29 -3.02
CA VAL A 545 -9.03 -22.10 -3.91
C VAL A 545 -9.85 -22.56 -5.12
N GLN A 546 -11.07 -23.07 -4.89
CA GLN A 546 -11.98 -23.52 -5.93
C GLN A 546 -12.42 -22.36 -6.84
N GLU A 547 -12.61 -21.15 -6.30
CA GLU A 547 -12.89 -19.96 -7.10
C GLU A 547 -11.75 -19.66 -8.09
N LEU A 548 -10.49 -19.72 -7.63
CA LEU A 548 -9.34 -19.51 -8.52
C LEU A 548 -9.23 -20.61 -9.58
N GLU A 549 -9.47 -21.88 -9.21
CA GLU A 549 -9.49 -22.99 -10.17
C GLU A 549 -10.56 -22.79 -11.24
N GLN A 550 -11.78 -22.40 -10.85
CA GLN A 550 -12.86 -22.10 -11.81
C GLN A 550 -12.47 -20.98 -12.77
N ILE A 551 -11.77 -19.95 -12.30
CA ILE A 551 -11.28 -18.87 -13.17
C ILE A 551 -10.21 -19.39 -14.13
N LEU A 552 -9.27 -20.21 -13.67
CA LEU A 552 -8.24 -20.81 -14.52
C LEU A 552 -8.86 -21.75 -15.58
N ASP A 553 -9.89 -22.51 -15.21
CA ASP A 553 -10.67 -23.35 -16.13
C ASP A 553 -11.43 -22.51 -17.17
N GLN A 554 -12.02 -21.39 -16.76
CA GLN A 554 -12.66 -20.44 -17.68
C GLN A 554 -11.64 -19.80 -18.62
N LEU A 555 -10.45 -19.44 -18.15
CA LEU A 555 -9.37 -18.95 -19.02
C LEU A 555 -8.96 -19.98 -20.06
N HIS A 556 -8.94 -21.26 -19.68
CA HIS A 556 -8.70 -22.34 -20.63
C HIS A 556 -9.82 -22.43 -21.68
N GLN A 557 -11.08 -22.45 -21.24
CA GLN A 557 -12.24 -22.64 -22.12
C GLN A 557 -12.52 -21.42 -23.03
N GLU A 558 -12.39 -20.21 -22.51
CA GLU A 558 -12.80 -18.98 -23.21
C GLU A 558 -11.63 -18.29 -23.93
N GLN A 559 -10.41 -18.39 -23.38
CA GLN A 559 -9.24 -17.69 -23.90
C GLN A 559 -8.20 -18.61 -24.55
N ASN A 560 -8.45 -19.93 -24.58
CA ASN A 560 -7.50 -20.97 -24.99
C ASN A 560 -6.16 -20.85 -24.24
N MET A 561 -6.22 -20.52 -22.95
CA MET A 561 -5.02 -20.41 -22.13
C MET A 561 -4.67 -21.78 -21.53
N GLU A 562 -3.45 -22.25 -21.76
CA GLU A 562 -2.99 -23.57 -21.30
C GLU A 562 -1.99 -23.45 -20.14
N ILE A 563 -1.86 -24.51 -19.35
CA ILE A 563 -0.76 -24.59 -18.39
C ILE A 563 0.56 -24.66 -19.17
N MET A 564 1.52 -23.87 -18.72
CA MET A 564 2.85 -23.77 -19.30
C MET A 564 3.61 -25.09 -19.21
N ASP A 565 4.36 -25.42 -20.27
CA ASP A 565 5.35 -26.48 -20.28
C ASP A 565 6.75 -25.94 -20.61
N HIS A 566 7.76 -26.80 -20.52
CA HIS A 566 9.16 -26.44 -20.75
C HIS A 566 9.43 -25.75 -22.11
N ARG A 567 8.60 -25.95 -23.13
CA ARG A 567 8.78 -25.36 -24.47
C ARG A 567 8.33 -23.91 -24.54
N ASP A 568 7.46 -23.51 -23.61
CA ASP A 568 6.93 -22.16 -23.52
C ASP A 568 7.91 -21.21 -22.82
N VAL A 569 8.82 -21.76 -22.02
CA VAL A 569 9.86 -21.04 -21.30
C VAL A 569 11.12 -20.92 -22.15
N ARG A 570 11.24 -19.85 -22.93
CA ARG A 570 12.39 -19.60 -23.82
C ARG A 570 13.39 -18.64 -23.19
N GLN A 571 14.68 -18.85 -23.45
CA GLN A 571 15.75 -17.95 -23.02
C GLN A 571 15.49 -16.47 -23.38
N HIS A 572 14.93 -16.23 -24.57
CA HIS A 572 14.58 -14.87 -25.01
C HIS A 572 13.62 -14.15 -24.06
N LEU A 573 12.65 -14.86 -23.47
CA LEU A 573 11.72 -14.27 -22.51
C LEU A 573 12.45 -13.79 -21.25
N PHE A 574 13.44 -14.56 -20.78
CA PHE A 574 14.26 -14.18 -19.64
C PHE A 574 15.21 -13.04 -19.96
N ASP A 575 15.74 -12.99 -21.18
CA ASP A 575 16.54 -11.85 -21.62
C ASP A 575 15.69 -10.58 -21.69
N VAL A 576 14.42 -10.67 -22.08
CA VAL A 576 13.46 -9.56 -22.04
C VAL A 576 13.12 -9.16 -20.60
N LEU A 577 13.01 -10.12 -19.69
CA LEU A 577 12.72 -9.87 -18.27
C LEU A 577 13.91 -9.29 -17.49
N ARG A 578 15.15 -9.55 -17.94
CA ARG A 578 16.38 -8.96 -17.36
C ARG A 578 16.67 -7.55 -17.86
N ARG A 579 16.11 -7.18 -19.01
CA ARG A 579 16.14 -5.81 -19.55
C ARG A 579 14.97 -5.01 -18.97
#